data_AF-A0A146FB64-F1
#
_entry.id   AF-A0A146FB64-F1
#
_cell.length_a   1.000
_cell.length_b   1.000
_cell.length_c   1.000
_cell.angle_alpha   90.00
_cell.angle_beta   90.00
_cell.angle_gamma   90.00
#
_symmetry.space_group_name_H-M   'P 1'
#
loop_
_entity.id
_entity.type
_entity.pdbx_description
1 polymer ?
#
loop_
_entity_poly.entity_id
_entity_poly.type
_entity_poly.pdbx_seq_one_letter_code
_entity_poly.pdbx_strand_id
1 'polypeptide(L)'
;MESSLPEQIFLDIPIADVINKTTKRQLVEPWASRYCTAIAEKRYGDAIWARYHIDGRAKDGIYTNLRDNGDGPFELHETSVYDVIMEDARELAQSDPELYSETLRFYRDSSPSDGRRDIIDGLFRIGSACLASG
;
A
#
# COMPACT_ATOMS: atom_id res chain seq x y z
N MET A 1 -24.61 -6.57 -8.07
CA MET A 1 -23.65 -7.24 -7.16
C MET A 1 -22.60 -6.20 -6.82
N GLU A 2 -22.81 -5.46 -5.74
CA GLU A 2 -21.78 -4.58 -5.17
C GLU A 2 -20.66 -5.48 -4.65
N SER A 3 -19.53 -5.51 -5.35
CA SER A 3 -18.30 -6.10 -4.83
C SER A 3 -17.76 -5.13 -3.78
N SER A 4 -18.30 -5.20 -2.57
CA SER A 4 -17.78 -4.54 -1.37
C SER A 4 -16.49 -5.25 -0.95
N LEU A 5 -15.44 -5.14 -1.75
CA LEU A 5 -14.10 -5.37 -1.21
C LEU A 5 -13.89 -4.27 -0.16
N PRO A 6 -13.54 -4.62 1.09
CA PRO A 6 -13.50 -3.64 2.15
C PRO A 6 -12.51 -2.54 1.78
N GLU A 7 -12.80 -1.30 2.15
CA GLU A 7 -11.81 -0.23 2.26
C GLU A 7 -10.73 -0.70 3.24
N GLN A 8 -9.75 -1.43 2.75
CA GLN A 8 -8.62 -1.87 3.55
C GLN A 8 -7.57 -0.80 3.42
N ILE A 9 -6.90 -0.47 4.52
CA ILE A 9 -6.13 0.78 4.62
C ILE A 9 -5.08 0.93 3.51
N PHE A 10 -4.50 -0.17 3.03
CA PHE A 10 -3.55 -0.16 1.91
C PHE A 10 -4.19 -0.39 0.53
N LEU A 11 -5.45 -0.83 0.47
CA LEU A 11 -6.26 -1.06 -0.73
C LEU A 11 -7.57 -0.23 -0.64
N ASP A 12 -7.43 1.06 -0.33
CA ASP A 12 -8.51 2.00 -0.02
C ASP A 12 -9.29 2.50 -1.24
N ILE A 13 -8.95 2.03 -2.45
CA ILE A 13 -9.61 2.46 -3.68
C ILE A 13 -10.53 1.34 -4.18
N PRO A 14 -11.86 1.56 -4.19
CA PRO A 14 -12.78 0.57 -4.74
C PRO A 14 -12.45 0.26 -6.20
N ILE A 15 -12.37 -1.03 -6.57
CA ILE A 15 -12.12 -1.45 -7.96
C ILE A 15 -13.14 -0.82 -8.92
N ALA A 16 -14.40 -0.72 -8.50
CA ALA A 16 -15.44 -0.09 -9.28
C ALA A 16 -15.11 1.37 -9.61
N ASP A 17 -14.48 2.10 -8.69
CA ASP A 17 -14.10 3.50 -8.92
C ASP A 17 -12.90 3.66 -9.85
N VAL A 18 -12.01 2.67 -9.86
CA VAL A 18 -10.89 2.61 -10.82
C VAL A 18 -11.43 2.32 -12.22
N ILE A 19 -12.30 1.31 -12.36
CA ILE A 19 -12.88 0.89 -13.63
C ILE A 19 -13.77 1.99 -14.22
N ASN A 20 -14.64 2.59 -13.42
CA ASN A 20 -15.57 3.62 -13.86
C ASN A 20 -14.93 5.02 -13.94
N LYS A 21 -13.66 5.16 -13.52
CA LYS A 21 -12.94 6.43 -13.46
C LYS A 21 -13.68 7.50 -12.66
N THR A 22 -14.38 7.09 -11.62
CA THR A 22 -15.19 7.94 -10.74
C THR A 22 -14.39 8.46 -9.55
N THR A 23 -13.19 7.94 -9.32
CA THR A 23 -12.31 8.46 -8.26
C THR A 23 -11.86 9.90 -8.57
N LYS A 24 -11.77 10.73 -7.52
CA LYS A 24 -11.21 12.08 -7.60
C LYS A 24 -9.68 12.08 -7.71
N ARG A 25 -9.05 10.92 -7.53
CA ARG A 25 -7.59 10.77 -7.58
C ARG A 25 -7.11 10.63 -9.03
N GLN A 26 -5.89 11.06 -9.28
CA GLN A 26 -5.23 10.77 -10.54
C GLN A 26 -4.93 9.26 -10.60
N LEU A 27 -5.36 8.62 -11.69
CA LEU A 27 -5.10 7.20 -11.96
C LEU A 27 -4.19 7.10 -13.18
N VAL A 28 -2.99 6.55 -12.97
CA VAL A 28 -1.94 6.44 -14.00
C VAL A 28 -1.75 4.99 -14.42
N GLU A 29 -1.64 4.75 -15.72
CA GLU A 29 -1.30 3.44 -16.27
C GLU A 29 0.21 3.19 -16.28
N PRO A 30 0.69 1.93 -16.10
CA PRO A 30 -0.09 0.69 -16.02
C PRO A 30 -0.61 0.36 -14.60
N TRP A 31 -0.46 1.27 -13.64
CA TRP A 31 -0.70 0.98 -12.22
C TRP A 31 -2.17 0.78 -11.89
N ALA A 32 -3.08 1.56 -12.49
CA ALA A 32 -4.51 1.38 -12.34
C ALA A 32 -4.97 -0.01 -12.81
N SER A 33 -4.55 -0.43 -14.01
CA SER A 33 -4.85 -1.77 -14.52
C SER A 33 -4.24 -2.88 -13.65
N ARG A 34 -2.97 -2.73 -13.26
CA ARG A 34 -2.28 -3.70 -12.39
C ARG A 34 -2.94 -3.83 -11.02
N TYR A 35 -3.42 -2.74 -10.44
CA TYR A 35 -4.14 -2.73 -9.18
C TYR A 35 -5.40 -3.60 -9.25
N CYS A 36 -6.26 -3.37 -10.26
CA CYS A 36 -7.48 -4.16 -10.43
C CYS A 36 -7.20 -5.65 -10.67
N THR A 37 -6.24 -5.97 -11.54
CA THR A 37 -5.85 -7.36 -11.83
C THR A 37 -5.29 -8.06 -10.59
N ALA A 38 -4.38 -7.41 -9.86
CA ALA A 38 -3.76 -7.98 -8.68
C ALA A 38 -4.80 -8.29 -7.58
N ILE A 39 -5.79 -7.41 -7.36
CA ILE A 39 -6.86 -7.69 -6.41
C ILE A 39 -7.73 -8.86 -6.87
N ALA A 40 -8.13 -8.90 -8.14
CA ALA A 40 -8.94 -9.98 -8.68
C ALA A 40 -8.25 -11.35 -8.55
N GLU A 41 -6.92 -11.38 -8.68
CA GLU A 41 -6.08 -12.58 -8.55
C GLU A 41 -5.61 -12.84 -7.10
N LYS A 42 -6.07 -12.05 -6.13
CA LYS A 42 -5.64 -12.10 -4.72
C LYS A 42 -4.13 -11.99 -4.53
N ARG A 43 -3.43 -11.29 -5.42
CA ARG A 43 -2.01 -10.93 -5.28
C ARG A 43 -1.91 -9.61 -4.50
N TYR A 44 -2.17 -9.66 -3.20
CA TYR A 44 -2.37 -8.44 -2.41
C TYR A 44 -1.11 -7.58 -2.28
N GLY A 45 0.09 -8.17 -2.26
CA GLY A 45 1.35 -7.43 -2.27
C GLY A 45 1.49 -6.62 -3.56
N ASP A 46 1.24 -7.25 -4.71
CA ASP A 46 1.22 -6.57 -6.01
C ASP A 46 0.16 -5.46 -6.06
N ALA A 47 -1.01 -5.68 -5.44
CA ALA A 47 -2.08 -4.68 -5.36
C ALA A 47 -1.66 -3.46 -4.52
N ILE A 48 -1.07 -3.69 -3.34
CA ILE A 48 -0.55 -2.61 -2.48
C ILE A 48 0.53 -1.83 -3.23
N TRP A 49 1.47 -2.54 -3.84
CA TRP A 49 2.52 -1.90 -4.65
C TRP A 49 1.94 -1.02 -5.76
N ALA A 50 0.97 -1.53 -6.51
CA ALA A 50 0.31 -0.78 -7.57
C ALA A 50 -0.44 0.44 -7.03
N ARG A 51 -1.08 0.32 -5.87
CA ARG A 51 -1.79 1.42 -5.21
C ARG A 51 -0.86 2.58 -4.82
N TYR A 52 0.33 2.32 -4.32
CA TYR A 52 1.28 3.39 -4.02
C TYR A 52 1.82 4.06 -5.30
N HIS A 53 1.83 3.36 -6.43
CA HIS A 53 2.22 3.96 -7.70
C HIS A 53 1.07 4.61 -8.49
N ILE A 54 -0.18 4.45 -8.04
CA ILE A 54 -1.36 4.73 -8.86
C ILE A 54 -1.50 6.21 -9.25
N ASP A 55 -0.94 7.12 -8.46
CA ASP A 55 -0.94 8.56 -8.71
C ASP A 55 0.23 9.05 -9.60
N GLY A 56 1.15 8.14 -9.94
CA GLY A 56 2.32 8.42 -10.79
C GLY A 56 3.44 9.23 -10.12
N ARG A 57 3.38 9.47 -8.80
CA ARG A 57 4.42 10.20 -8.08
C ARG A 57 5.67 9.36 -7.85
N ALA A 58 5.51 8.06 -7.62
CA ALA A 58 6.62 7.13 -7.50
C ALA A 58 7.18 6.77 -8.88
N LYS A 59 8.49 6.92 -9.06
CA LYS A 59 9.23 6.49 -10.26
C LYS A 59 10.24 5.43 -9.88
N ASP A 60 10.25 4.32 -10.61
CA ASP A 60 11.13 3.17 -10.35
C ASP A 60 11.10 2.67 -8.88
N GLY A 61 9.93 2.79 -8.23
CA GLY A 61 9.77 2.39 -6.83
C GLY A 61 10.28 3.40 -5.81
N ILE A 62 10.57 4.64 -6.23
CA ILE A 62 11.09 5.72 -5.37
C ILE A 62 10.14 6.92 -5.41
N TYR A 63 9.79 7.44 -4.25
CA TYR A 63 9.25 8.80 -4.11
C TYR A 63 10.40 9.78 -3.95
N THR A 64 10.34 10.85 -4.73
CA THR A 64 11.28 11.96 -4.64
C THR A 64 10.55 13.18 -4.13
N ASN A 65 10.97 13.71 -2.97
CA ASN A 65 10.43 14.94 -2.41
C ASN A 65 11.55 15.91 -2.05
N LEU A 66 11.20 17.19 -1.95
CA LEU A 66 12.11 18.22 -1.42
C LEU A 66 11.85 18.31 0.07
N ARG A 67 12.88 18.04 0.88
CA ARG A 67 12.81 18.24 2.33
C ARG A 67 13.39 19.60 2.69
N ASP A 68 12.66 20.29 3.56
CA ASP A 68 13.15 21.49 4.24
C ASP A 68 14.09 21.04 5.36
N ASN A 69 15.35 21.45 5.29
CA ASN A 69 16.36 21.17 6.31
C ASN A 69 16.59 22.40 7.24
N GLY A 70 15.69 23.39 7.21
CA GLY A 70 15.78 24.62 8.00
C GLY A 70 16.49 25.73 7.23
N ASP A 71 17.60 26.26 7.76
CA ASP A 71 18.31 27.40 7.16
C ASP A 71 19.12 27.06 5.90
N GLY A 72 19.05 25.81 5.43
CA GLY A 72 19.75 25.30 4.26
C GLY A 72 18.88 25.25 2.99
N PRO A 73 19.48 24.97 1.81
CA PRO A 73 18.70 24.69 0.61
C PRO A 73 17.84 23.45 0.82
N PHE A 74 16.66 23.43 0.18
CA PHE A 74 15.87 22.21 0.10
C PHE A 74 16.70 21.10 -0.52
N GLU A 75 16.74 19.96 0.15
CA GLU A 75 17.45 18.79 -0.34
C GLU A 75 16.49 17.81 -0.98
N LEU A 76 16.95 17.18 -2.05
CA LEU A 76 16.24 16.08 -2.66
C LEU A 76 16.34 14.87 -1.73
N HIS A 77 15.20 14.38 -1.27
CA HIS A 77 15.12 13.18 -0.48
C HIS A 77 14.37 12.10 -1.27
N GLU A 78 14.98 10.92 -1.29
CA GLU A 78 14.47 9.74 -1.96
C GLU A 78 14.05 8.74 -0.89
N THR A 79 12.80 8.28 -0.97
CA THR A 79 12.27 7.25 -0.09
C THR A 79 11.71 6.13 -0.97
N SER A 80 12.07 4.88 -0.68
CA SER A 80 11.52 3.77 -1.44
C SER A 80 10.03 3.60 -1.11
N VAL A 81 9.24 3.21 -2.11
CA VAL A 81 7.82 2.90 -1.93
C VAL A 81 7.63 1.80 -0.88
N TYR A 82 8.54 0.83 -0.85
CA TYR A 82 8.52 -0.21 0.18
C TYR A 82 8.66 0.39 1.59
N ASP A 83 9.61 1.31 1.81
CA ASP A 83 9.81 1.93 3.11
C ASP A 83 8.60 2.75 3.54
N VAL A 84 7.99 3.50 2.63
CA VAL A 84 6.74 4.24 2.92
C VAL A 84 5.62 3.28 3.33
N ILE A 85 5.43 2.16 2.61
CA ILE A 85 4.42 1.16 2.99
C ILE A 85 4.69 0.61 4.39
N MET A 86 5.96 0.32 4.72
CA MET A 86 6.33 -0.18 6.05
C MET A 86 6.16 0.88 7.15
N GLU A 87 6.44 2.15 6.87
CA GLU A 87 6.20 3.27 7.79
C GLU A 87 4.71 3.43 8.08
N ASP A 88 3.86 3.54 7.05
CA ASP A 88 2.40 3.60 7.18
C ASP A 88 1.87 2.40 7.97
N ALA A 89 2.44 1.21 7.75
CA ALA A 89 2.08 0.00 8.49
C ALA A 89 2.47 0.03 9.96
N ARG A 90 3.63 0.59 10.31
CA ARG A 90 4.03 0.77 11.72
C ARG A 90 3.15 1.80 12.42
N GLU A 91 2.82 2.89 11.74
CA GLU A 91 1.93 3.93 12.28
C GLU A 91 0.53 3.37 12.54
N LEU A 92 -0.02 2.61 11.60
CA LEU A 92 -1.30 1.95 11.78
C LEU A 92 -1.24 0.92 12.92
N ALA A 93 -0.21 0.07 12.96
CA ALA A 93 -0.06 -0.94 14.00
C ALA A 93 0.06 -0.34 15.42
N GLN A 94 0.57 0.89 15.53
CA GLN A 94 0.67 1.62 16.79
C GLN A 94 -0.62 2.37 17.14
N SER A 95 -1.27 2.99 16.16
CA SER A 95 -2.47 3.81 16.38
C SER A 95 -3.75 2.98 16.52
N ASP A 96 -3.89 1.90 15.76
CA ASP A 96 -5.03 0.98 15.80
C ASP A 96 -4.59 -0.49 15.58
N PRO A 97 -4.09 -1.16 16.64
CA PRO A 97 -3.62 -2.54 16.57
C PRO A 97 -4.72 -3.56 16.19
N GLU A 98 -5.98 -3.29 16.54
CA GLU A 98 -7.11 -4.18 16.23
C GLU A 98 -7.40 -4.17 14.74
N LEU A 99 -7.51 -2.97 14.16
CA LEU A 99 -7.69 -2.78 12.73
C LEU A 99 -6.50 -3.30 11.92
N TYR A 100 -5.28 -3.14 12.44
CA TYR A 100 -4.09 -3.72 11.83
C TYR A 100 -4.16 -5.26 11.80
N SER A 101 -4.57 -5.88 12.92
CA SER A 101 -4.75 -7.33 13.01
C SER A 101 -5.82 -7.86 12.06
N GLU A 102 -6.95 -7.14 11.91
CA GLU A 102 -7.98 -7.48 10.93
C GLU A 102 -7.46 -7.40 9.49
N THR A 103 -6.70 -6.34 9.18
CA THR A 103 -6.05 -6.16 7.88
C THR A 103 -5.12 -7.34 7.55
N LEU A 104 -4.31 -7.79 8.52
CA LEU A 104 -3.43 -8.96 8.34
C LEU A 104 -4.21 -10.26 8.08
N ARG A 105 -5.39 -10.45 8.70
CA ARG A 105 -6.21 -11.64 8.45
C ARG A 105 -6.65 -11.72 7.00
N PHE A 106 -6.97 -10.58 6.38
CA PHE A 106 -7.32 -10.56 4.97
C PHE A 106 -6.12 -10.90 4.07
N TYR A 107 -4.94 -10.34 4.35
CA TYR A 107 -3.75 -10.60 3.54
C TYR A 107 -3.17 -12.02 3.69
N ARG A 108 -3.62 -12.79 4.69
CA ARG A 108 -3.24 -14.19 4.87
C ARG A 108 -3.57 -15.05 3.64
N ASP A 109 -4.64 -14.69 2.94
CA ASP A 109 -5.12 -15.43 1.77
C ASP A 109 -4.44 -14.98 0.46
N SER A 110 -3.31 -14.25 0.54
CA SER A 110 -2.59 -13.84 -0.65
C SER A 110 -2.11 -15.04 -1.47
N SER A 111 -2.28 -14.94 -2.79
CA SER A 111 -1.93 -16.00 -3.74
C SER A 111 -0.44 -16.37 -3.64
N PRO A 112 -0.06 -17.65 -3.79
CA PRO A 112 1.32 -18.05 -3.96
C PRO A 112 2.04 -17.38 -5.14
N SER A 113 1.28 -16.93 -6.15
CA SER A 113 1.79 -16.23 -7.33
C SER A 113 1.98 -14.72 -7.14
N ASP A 114 1.78 -14.19 -5.93
CA ASP A 114 2.04 -12.79 -5.61
C ASP A 114 3.53 -12.47 -5.82
N GLY A 115 3.83 -11.47 -6.65
CA GLY A 115 5.19 -11.06 -6.96
C GLY A 115 5.85 -10.21 -5.88
N ARG A 116 5.06 -9.69 -4.92
CA ARG A 116 5.49 -8.80 -3.85
C ARG A 116 5.19 -9.38 -2.47
N ARG A 117 5.58 -10.64 -2.28
CA ARG A 117 5.50 -11.31 -0.97
C ARG A 117 6.34 -10.64 0.10
N ASP A 118 7.41 -9.94 -0.29
CA ASP A 118 8.22 -9.12 0.60
C ASP A 118 7.39 -8.08 1.36
N ILE A 119 6.42 -7.45 0.69
CA ILE A 119 5.48 -6.51 1.31
C ILE A 119 4.59 -7.24 2.31
N ILE A 120 3.98 -8.35 1.91
CA ILE A 120 3.09 -9.14 2.77
C ILE A 120 3.83 -9.63 4.02
N ASP A 121 5.01 -10.23 3.84
CA ASP A 121 5.85 -10.71 4.93
C ASP A 121 6.27 -9.56 5.85
N GLY A 122 6.57 -8.38 5.30
CA GLY A 122 6.86 -7.16 6.05
C GLY A 122 5.73 -6.73 6.97
N LEU A 123 4.49 -6.72 6.47
CA LEU A 123 3.30 -6.41 7.27
C LEU A 123 3.11 -7.43 8.42
N PHE A 124 3.23 -8.73 8.14
CA PHE A 124 3.12 -9.76 9.19
C PHE A 124 4.22 -9.66 10.26
N ARG A 125 5.45 -9.27 9.87
CA ARG A 125 6.55 -9.04 10.82
C ARG A 125 6.25 -7.88 11.76
N ILE A 126 5.73 -6.77 11.25
CA ILE A 126 5.33 -5.62 12.08
C ILE A 126 4.26 -6.03 13.09
N GLY A 127 3.22 -6.73 12.63
CA GLY A 127 2.14 -7.19 13.53
C GLY A 127 2.63 -8.12 14.63
N SER A 128 3.56 -9.03 14.29
CA SER A 128 4.17 -9.94 15.28
C SER A 128 5.02 -9.21 16.32
N ALA A 129 5.76 -8.18 15.91
CA ALA A 129 6.59 -7.38 16.81
C ALA A 129 5.76 -6.52 17.78
N CYS A 130 4.62 -5.97 17.32
CA CYS A 130 3.70 -5.22 18.18
C CYS A 130 3.05 -6.11 19.24
N LEU A 131 2.63 -7.33 18.89
CA LEU A 131 2.04 -8.29 19.85
C LEU A 131 3.04 -8.78 20.91
N ALA A 132 4.33 -8.81 20.59
CA ALA A 132 5.37 -9.20 21.55
C ALA A 132 5.75 -8.08 22.54
N SER A 133 5.30 -6.84 22.29
CA SER A 133 5.63 -5.66 23.10
C SER A 133 4.47 -5.19 24.01
N GLY A 134 3.32 -5.88 23.95
CA GLY A 134 2.10 -5.56 24.71
C GLY A 134 1.87 -6.45 25.91
#